data_AF-A0A0K9GWR9-F1
#
_entry.id   AF-A0A0K9GWR9-F1
#
_cell.length_a   1.000
_cell.length_b   1.000
_cell.length_c   1.000
_cell.angle_alpha   90.00
_cell.angle_beta   90.00
_cell.angle_gamma   90.00
#
_symmetry.space_group_name_H-M   'P 1'
#
loop_
_entity.id
_entity.type
_entity.pdbx_description
1 polymer ?
#
loop_
_entity_poly.entity_id
_entity_poly.type
_entity_poly.pdbx_seq_one_letter_code
_entity_poly.pdbx_strand_id
1 'polypeptide(L)'
;MANKVDKRFFLVREDVLPEAMKKTLDAKEMIERGKAESVWEAVQRVDLSRSAYYKYRDTVFPFHTIVKEKLITLFFYLEDRSGTLSELLRVVASSGCNVLTIHQTIPLQGRANVTLSLDASAMKVGVDEMMTNFRKMEFVEKVEVLGSGT
;
A
#
# COMPACT_ATOMS: atom_id res chain seq x y z
N MET A 1 0.28 24.28 9.13
CA MET A 1 0.52 23.51 10.37
C MET A 1 -0.69 22.63 10.61
N ALA A 2 -0.59 21.32 10.37
CA ALA A 2 -1.69 20.38 10.62
C ALA A 2 -1.53 19.80 12.03
N ASN A 3 -2.54 20.01 12.87
CA ASN A 3 -2.58 19.58 14.25
C ASN A 3 -2.64 18.03 14.29
N LYS A 4 -1.49 17.38 14.48
CA LYS A 4 -1.39 15.93 14.65
C LYS A 4 -1.92 15.61 16.05
N VAL A 5 -3.23 15.41 16.17
CA VAL A 5 -3.82 14.89 17.41
C VAL A 5 -3.23 13.49 17.60
N ASP A 6 -2.38 13.34 18.60
CA ASP A 6 -1.75 12.08 18.95
C ASP A 6 -2.82 11.14 19.52
N LYS A 7 -3.51 10.42 18.63
CA LYS A 7 -4.57 9.49 19.00
C LYS A 7 -3.92 8.24 19.59
N ARG A 8 -4.23 7.94 20.85
CA ARG A 8 -3.82 6.68 21.50
C ARG A 8 -4.68 5.53 20.97
N PHE A 9 -4.03 4.44 20.56
CA PHE A 9 -4.69 3.23 20.07
C PHE A 9 -4.68 2.15 21.16
N PHE A 10 -5.73 1.33 21.18
CA PHE A 10 -5.86 0.18 22.07
C PHE A 10 -6.12 -1.07 21.24
N LEU A 11 -5.50 -2.20 21.59
CA LEU A 11 -5.78 -3.49 20.98
C LEU A 11 -6.86 -4.20 21.79
N VAL A 12 -7.94 -4.58 21.12
CA VAL A 12 -9.11 -5.21 21.71
C VAL A 12 -9.44 -6.43 20.87
N ARG A 13 -9.79 -7.55 21.51
CA ARG A 13 -10.22 -8.76 20.78
C ARG A 13 -11.58 -8.52 20.13
N GLU A 14 -11.80 -9.13 18.98
CA GLU A 14 -13.04 -8.95 18.23
C GLU A 14 -14.28 -9.39 19.03
N ASP A 15 -14.20 -10.49 19.78
CA ASP A 15 -15.32 -11.04 20.53
C ASP A 15 -15.95 -10.04 21.51
N VAL A 16 -15.12 -9.16 22.09
CA VAL A 16 -15.56 -8.14 23.07
C VAL A 16 -15.99 -6.81 22.43
N LEU A 17 -15.90 -6.67 21.09
CA LEU A 17 -16.37 -5.45 20.42
C LEU A 17 -17.90 -5.34 20.50
N PRO A 18 -18.44 -4.15 20.79
CA PRO A 18 -19.88 -3.89 20.67
C PRO A 18 -20.39 -4.23 19.26
N GLU A 19 -21.62 -4.74 19.18
CA GLU A 19 -22.24 -5.16 17.91
C GLU A 19 -22.21 -4.05 16.84
N ALA A 20 -22.45 -2.80 17.23
CA ALA A 20 -22.39 -1.67 16.32
C ALA A 20 -20.99 -1.45 15.69
N MET A 21 -19.91 -1.75 16.42
CA MET A 21 -18.55 -1.68 15.88
C MET A 21 -18.27 -2.83 14.91
N LYS A 22 -18.72 -4.06 15.25
CA LYS A 22 -18.62 -5.24 14.38
C LYS A 22 -19.35 -5.01 13.06
N LYS A 23 -20.63 -4.62 13.13
CA LYS A 23 -21.44 -4.26 11.95
C LYS A 23 -20.82 -3.12 11.13
N THR A 24 -20.14 -2.17 11.78
CA THR A 24 -19.41 -1.11 11.05
C THR A 24 -18.24 -1.67 10.25
N LEU A 25 -17.48 -2.62 10.82
CA LEU A 25 -16.40 -3.31 10.11
C LEU A 25 -16.95 -4.12 8.92
N ASP A 26 -18.04 -4.87 9.12
CA ASP A 26 -18.69 -5.65 8.06
C ASP A 26 -19.18 -4.75 6.92
N ALA A 27 -19.81 -3.61 7.24
CA ALA A 27 -20.26 -2.64 6.25
C ALA A 27 -19.10 -2.04 5.45
N LYS A 28 -17.96 -1.74 6.11
CA LYS A 28 -16.75 -1.25 5.42
C LYS A 28 -16.21 -2.31 4.47
N GLU A 29 -16.13 -3.56 4.91
CA GLU A 29 -15.66 -4.68 4.09
C GLU A 29 -16.56 -4.90 2.86
N MET A 30 -17.89 -4.81 3.01
CA MET A 30 -18.81 -4.92 1.88
C MET A 30 -18.57 -3.85 0.81
N ILE A 31 -18.28 -2.61 1.22
CA ILE A 31 -17.99 -1.50 0.30
C ILE A 31 -16.63 -1.72 -0.37
N GLU A 32 -15.60 -2.05 0.40
CA GLU A 32 -14.24 -2.30 -0.11
C GLU A 32 -14.20 -3.45 -1.13
N ARG A 33 -14.98 -4.50 -0.90
CA ARG A 33 -15.09 -5.66 -1.82
C ARG A 33 -16.05 -5.44 -2.99
N GLY A 34 -16.63 -4.25 -3.14
CA GLY A 34 -17.63 -3.94 -4.17
C GLY A 34 -18.93 -4.75 -4.05
N LYS A 35 -19.20 -5.33 -2.87
CA LYS A 35 -20.44 -6.06 -2.59
C LYS A 35 -21.62 -5.13 -2.29
N ALA A 36 -21.35 -3.86 -2.00
CA ALA A 36 -22.32 -2.79 -1.85
C ALA A 36 -21.84 -1.55 -2.62
N GLU A 37 -22.72 -0.91 -3.37
CA GLU A 37 -22.44 0.26 -4.20
C GLU A 37 -22.44 1.57 -3.38
N SER A 38 -23.04 1.55 -2.19
CA SER A 38 -23.12 2.72 -1.33
C SER A 38 -23.08 2.36 0.15
N VAL A 39 -22.71 3.35 0.98
CA VAL A 39 -22.81 3.26 2.45
C VAL A 39 -24.23 2.89 2.88
N TRP A 40 -25.25 3.45 2.23
CA TRP A 40 -26.63 3.16 2.61
C TRP A 40 -26.99 1.70 2.41
N GLU A 41 -26.61 1.13 1.27
CA GLU A 41 -26.84 -0.28 0.99
C GLU A 41 -26.09 -1.18 1.97
N ALA A 42 -24.82 -0.87 2.22
CA ALA A 42 -23.99 -1.63 3.15
C ALA A 42 -24.60 -1.65 4.56
N VAL A 43 -24.97 -0.48 5.12
CA VAL A 43 -25.54 -0.40 6.48
C VAL A 43 -26.91 -1.06 6.59
N GLN A 44 -27.72 -1.09 5.52
CA GLN A 44 -28.98 -1.84 5.53
C GLN A 44 -28.75 -3.35 5.56
N ARG A 45 -27.79 -3.85 4.79
CA ARG A 45 -27.47 -5.29 4.75
C ARG A 45 -26.95 -5.83 6.07
N VAL A 46 -26.24 -5.01 6.85
CA VAL A 46 -25.72 -5.39 8.17
C VAL A 46 -26.62 -4.95 9.33
N ASP A 47 -27.80 -4.42 9.06
CA ASP A 47 -28.73 -3.91 10.07
C ASP A 47 -28.07 -2.91 11.05
N LEU A 48 -27.53 -1.85 10.48
CA LEU A 48 -26.88 -0.75 11.18
C LEU A 48 -27.50 0.59 10.77
N SER A 49 -27.70 1.49 11.73
CA SER A 49 -28.15 2.84 11.40
C SER A 49 -27.00 3.64 10.74
N ARG A 50 -27.34 4.56 9.83
CA ARG A 50 -26.34 5.46 9.21
C ARG A 50 -25.58 6.27 10.27
N SER A 51 -26.26 6.72 11.34
CA SER A 51 -25.62 7.48 12.42
C SER A 51 -24.62 6.64 13.22
N ALA A 52 -24.94 5.37 13.49
CA ALA A 52 -24.01 4.45 14.14
C ALA A 52 -22.79 4.15 13.27
N TYR A 53 -22.98 3.97 11.96
CA TYR A 53 -21.87 3.81 11.02
C TYR A 53 -20.92 5.01 11.06
N TYR A 54 -21.42 6.23 10.89
CA TYR A 54 -20.58 7.43 10.89
C TYR A 54 -19.91 7.71 12.26
N LYS A 55 -20.49 7.24 13.37
CA LYS A 55 -19.86 7.33 14.69
C LYS A 55 -18.58 6.48 14.80
N TYR A 56 -18.53 5.32 14.14
CA TYR A 56 -17.42 4.37 14.25
C TYR A 56 -16.54 4.27 12.99
N ARG A 57 -16.98 4.80 11.84
CA ARG A 57 -16.30 4.71 10.54
C ARG A 57 -14.82 5.06 10.60
N ASP A 58 -14.49 6.15 11.28
CA ASP A 58 -13.15 6.73 11.34
C ASP A 58 -12.40 6.42 12.65
N THR A 59 -12.94 5.50 13.47
CA THR A 59 -12.38 5.13 14.78
C THR A 59 -12.17 3.63 14.98
N VAL A 60 -12.84 2.79 14.17
CA VAL A 60 -12.70 1.33 14.21
C VAL A 60 -12.19 0.82 12.87
N PHE A 61 -11.10 0.07 12.92
CA PHE A 61 -10.40 -0.46 11.76
C PHE A 61 -9.94 -1.89 12.06
N PRO A 62 -9.94 -2.79 11.06
CA PRO A 62 -9.30 -4.09 11.21
C PRO A 62 -7.81 -3.95 11.52
N PHE A 63 -7.27 -4.80 12.40
CA PHE A 63 -5.86 -4.75 12.76
C PHE A 63 -4.93 -5.00 11.57
N HIS A 64 -5.32 -5.87 10.63
CA HIS A 64 -4.53 -6.12 9.41
C HIS A 64 -4.39 -4.87 8.54
N THR A 65 -5.36 -3.96 8.54
CA THR A 65 -5.25 -2.65 7.87
C THR A 65 -4.25 -1.73 8.58
N ILE A 66 -3.96 -1.97 9.87
CA ILE A 66 -3.03 -1.18 10.69
C ILE A 66 -1.61 -1.74 10.59
N VAL A 67 -1.45 -3.05 10.35
CA VAL A 67 -0.16 -3.66 10.00
C VAL A 67 0.17 -3.28 8.57
N LYS A 68 0.67 -2.05 8.40
CA LYS A 68 1.29 -1.59 7.16
C LYS A 68 2.57 -2.38 6.92
N GLU A 69 2.46 -3.61 6.42
CA GLU A 69 3.50 -4.09 5.52
C GLU A 69 3.48 -3.12 4.34
N LYS A 70 4.48 -2.23 4.28
CA LYS A 70 4.60 -1.29 3.17
C LYS A 70 5.16 -2.04 1.96
N LEU A 71 4.41 -3.01 1.47
CA LEU A 71 4.74 -3.71 0.25
C LEU A 71 4.54 -2.76 -0.91
N ILE A 72 5.58 -2.54 -1.72
CA ILE A 72 5.51 -1.69 -2.90
C ILE A 72 5.97 -2.51 -4.09
N THR A 73 5.13 -2.60 -5.12
CA THR A 73 5.51 -3.18 -6.39
C THR A 73 5.79 -2.07 -7.39
N LEU A 74 7.04 -2.03 -7.87
CA LEU A 74 7.52 -1.09 -8.86
C LEU A 74 7.73 -1.79 -10.20
N PHE A 75 7.40 -1.10 -11.29
CA PHE A 75 7.63 -1.54 -12.65
C PHE A 75 8.53 -0.55 -13.36
N PHE A 76 9.62 -1.06 -13.93
CA PHE A 76 10.65 -0.27 -14.59
C PHE A 76 10.74 -0.64 -16.05
N TYR A 77 10.82 0.38 -16.90
CA TYR A 77 11.30 0.28 -18.27
C TYR A 77 12.78 0.66 -18.23
N LEU A 78 13.65 -0.30 -18.50
CA LEU A 78 15.09 -0.12 -18.41
C LEU A 78 15.75 -0.26 -19.79
N GLU A 79 16.76 0.57 -20.02
CA GLU A 79 17.76 0.33 -21.04
C GLU A 79 18.73 -0.75 -20.54
N ASP A 80 18.83 -1.85 -21.27
CA ASP A 80 19.68 -2.97 -20.94
C ASP A 80 21.14 -2.66 -21.29
N ARG A 81 21.90 -2.30 -20.26
CA ARG A 81 23.35 -2.14 -20.30
C ARG A 81 23.98 -2.85 -19.12
N SER A 82 25.26 -3.19 -19.26
CA SER A 82 26.00 -3.88 -18.20
C SER A 82 25.93 -3.11 -16.89
N GLY A 83 25.44 -3.77 -15.84
CA GLY A 83 25.36 -3.21 -14.48
C GLY A 83 24.06 -2.50 -14.11
N THR A 84 23.14 -2.27 -15.06
CA THR A 84 21.85 -1.58 -14.83
C THR A 84 21.07 -2.15 -13.64
N LEU A 85 20.80 -3.47 -13.63
CA LEU A 85 20.05 -4.09 -12.55
C LEU A 85 20.79 -3.99 -11.20
N SER A 86 22.12 -4.14 -11.20
CA SER A 86 22.91 -4.03 -9.97
C SER A 86 22.86 -2.62 -9.38
N GLU A 87 22.90 -1.60 -10.23
CA GLU A 87 22.80 -0.20 -9.80
C GLU A 87 21.39 0.13 -9.29
N LEU A 88 20.34 -0.37 -9.96
CA LEU A 88 18.96 -0.27 -9.50
C LEU A 88 18.79 -0.86 -8.08
N LEU A 89 19.26 -2.08 -7.87
CA LEU A 89 19.18 -2.77 -6.56
C LEU A 89 19.98 -2.04 -5.48
N ARG A 90 21.10 -1.40 -5.84
CA ARG A 90 21.89 -0.57 -4.92
C ARG A 90 21.10 0.63 -4.41
N VAL A 91 20.33 1.30 -5.27
CA VAL A 91 19.45 2.42 -4.88
C VAL A 91 18.29 1.97 -4.00
N VAL A 92 17.71 0.80 -4.29
CA VAL A 92 16.68 0.19 -3.45
C VAL A 92 17.23 -0.08 -2.04
N ALA A 93 18.40 -0.73 -1.95
CA ALA A 93 19.04 -1.05 -0.68
C ALA A 93 19.46 0.20 0.10
N SER A 94 19.98 1.24 -0.57
CA SER A 94 20.37 2.50 0.09
C SER A 94 19.17 3.27 0.65
N SER A 95 18.00 3.11 0.03
CA SER A 95 16.72 3.68 0.50
C SER A 95 16.16 2.96 1.74
N GLY A 96 16.75 1.82 2.14
CA GLY A 96 16.32 1.03 3.28
C GLY A 96 15.18 0.06 2.98
N CYS A 97 14.89 -0.17 1.70
CA CYS A 97 13.90 -1.16 1.27
C CYS A 97 14.55 -2.55 1.16
N ASN A 98 13.82 -3.59 1.54
CA ASN A 98 14.21 -4.97 1.29
C ASN A 98 13.57 -5.47 -0.01
N VAL A 99 14.33 -6.16 -0.85
CA VAL A 99 13.80 -6.74 -2.10
C VAL A 99 13.24 -8.11 -1.81
N LEU A 100 11.96 -8.31 -2.11
CA LEU A 100 11.27 -9.59 -1.92
C LEU A 100 11.33 -10.44 -3.19
N THR A 101 11.04 -9.83 -4.33
CA THR A 101 11.09 -10.50 -5.63
C THR A 101 11.64 -9.58 -6.71
N ILE A 102 12.30 -10.18 -7.70
CA ILE A 102 12.81 -9.52 -8.89
C ILE A 102 12.33 -10.35 -10.08
N HIS A 103 11.68 -9.69 -11.03
CA HIS A 103 11.30 -10.30 -12.29
C HIS A 103 11.75 -9.40 -13.45
N GLN A 104 12.79 -9.82 -14.17
CA GLN A 104 13.30 -9.14 -15.36
C GLN A 104 12.92 -9.91 -16.61
N THR A 105 12.38 -9.22 -17.61
CA THR A 105 12.12 -9.82 -18.93
C THR A 105 13.41 -9.94 -19.73
N ILE A 106 13.44 -10.86 -20.69
CA ILE A 106 14.52 -10.93 -21.68
C ILE A 106 14.60 -9.58 -22.42
N PRO A 107 15.79 -8.96 -22.53
CA PRO A 107 15.96 -7.71 -23.26
C PRO A 107 15.55 -7.85 -24.73
N LEU A 108 14.71 -6.94 -25.21
CA LEU A 108 14.32 -6.81 -26.61
C LEU A 108 14.78 -5.44 -27.11
N GLN A 109 15.59 -5.42 -28.17
CA GLN A 109 16.15 -4.19 -28.74
C GLN A 109 16.90 -3.32 -27.71
N GLY A 110 17.64 -3.95 -26.79
CA GLY A 110 18.38 -3.23 -25.75
C GLY A 110 17.49 -2.67 -24.64
N ARG A 111 16.24 -3.13 -24.51
CA ARG A 111 15.32 -2.72 -23.45
C ARG A 111 14.76 -3.91 -22.71
N ALA A 112 14.68 -3.81 -21.39
CA ALA A 112 14.09 -4.83 -20.54
C ALA A 112 13.12 -4.20 -19.54
N ASN A 113 12.08 -4.94 -19.18
CA ASN A 113 11.19 -4.56 -18.11
C ASN A 113 11.61 -5.26 -16.82
N VAL A 114 11.57 -4.55 -15.70
CA VAL A 114 11.85 -5.11 -14.38
C VAL A 114 10.69 -4.82 -13.44
N THR A 115 10.16 -5.86 -12.82
CA THR A 115 9.22 -5.74 -11.71
C THR A 115 9.95 -6.04 -10.41
N LEU A 116 9.88 -5.13 -9.45
CA LEU A 116 10.41 -5.31 -8.10
C LEU A 116 9.26 -5.28 -7.10
N SER A 117 9.15 -6.32 -6.26
CA SER A 117 8.33 -6.23 -5.04
C SER A 117 9.25 -5.96 -3.85
N LEU A 118 8.93 -4.92 -3.10
CA LEU A 118 9.77 -4.36 -2.05
C LEU A 118 9.01 -4.34 -0.73
N ASP A 119 9.68 -4.66 0.37
CA ASP A 119 9.25 -4.28 1.70
C ASP A 119 9.88 -2.92 2.07
N ALA A 120 9.04 -1.89 2.14
CA ALA A 120 9.41 -0.53 2.49
C ALA A 120 9.14 -0.19 3.96
N SER A 121 9.00 -1.20 4.84
CA SER A 121 8.74 -0.98 6.27
C SER A 121 9.87 -0.24 6.98
N ALA A 122 11.13 -0.46 6.54
CA ALA A 122 12.33 0.21 7.04
C ALA A 122 12.82 1.36 6.15
N MET A 123 12.03 1.78 5.16
CA MET A 123 12.42 2.81 4.20
C MET A 123 12.67 4.15 4.90
N LYS A 124 13.83 4.76 4.60
CA LYS A 124 14.29 6.01 5.23
C LYS A 124 13.77 7.27 4.54
N VAL A 125 13.38 7.14 3.27
CA VAL A 125 12.91 8.22 2.39
C VAL A 125 11.44 8.02 2.04
N GLY A 126 10.77 9.08 1.56
CA GLY A 126 9.40 8.94 1.03
C GLY A 126 9.37 8.18 -0.29
N VAL A 127 8.22 7.59 -0.65
CA VAL A 127 8.06 6.90 -1.95
C VAL A 127 8.26 7.88 -3.10
N ASP A 128 7.74 9.11 -2.99
CA ASP A 128 7.92 10.16 -4.01
C ASP A 128 9.40 10.53 -4.22
N GLU A 129 10.19 10.56 -3.14
CA GLU A 129 11.62 10.83 -3.18
C GLU A 129 12.38 9.67 -3.85
N MET A 130 12.04 8.43 -3.48
CA MET A 130 12.59 7.23 -4.11
C MET A 130 12.28 7.19 -5.62
N MET A 131 11.05 7.51 -6.02
CA MET A 131 10.64 7.60 -7.42
C MET A 131 11.40 8.70 -8.17
N THR A 132 11.66 9.83 -7.51
CA THR A 132 12.48 10.91 -8.07
C THR A 132 13.92 10.46 -8.29
N ASN A 133 14.48 9.66 -7.38
CA ASN A 133 15.83 9.12 -7.51
C ASN A 133 15.93 8.13 -8.67
N PHE A 134 14.94 7.25 -8.86
CA PHE A 134 14.89 6.36 -10.02
C PHE A 134 14.79 7.11 -11.35
N ARG A 135 13.96 8.16 -11.43
CA ARG A 135 13.81 8.97 -12.65
C ARG A 135 15.07 9.76 -13.05
N LYS A 136 16.03 9.93 -12.13
CA LYS A 136 17.32 10.57 -12.42
C LYS A 136 18.36 9.60 -13.00
N MET A 137 18.10 8.29 -12.95
CA MET A 137 19.01 7.30 -13.49
C MET A 137 18.86 7.25 -15.01
N GLU A 138 19.96 7.46 -15.74
CA GLU A 138 19.94 7.57 -17.21
C GLU A 138 19.31 6.36 -17.92
N PHE A 139 19.47 5.17 -17.34
CA PHE A 139 18.99 3.91 -17.90
C PHE A 139 17.56 3.56 -17.49
N VAL A 140 16.89 4.39 -16.68
CA VAL A 140 15.49 4.23 -16.32
C VAL A 140 14.67 5.12 -17.24
N GLU A 141 14.07 4.53 -18.28
CA GLU A 141 13.19 5.28 -19.19
C GLU A 141 11.91 5.70 -18.47
N LYS A 142 11.38 4.81 -17.62
CA LYS A 142 10.14 5.04 -16.88
C LYS A 142 10.05 4.11 -15.66
N VAL A 143 9.44 4.62 -14.60
CA VAL A 143 9.09 3.85 -13.40
C VAL A 143 7.64 4.11 -13.00
N GLU A 144 6.91 3.05 -12.70
CA GLU A 144 5.51 3.06 -12.28
C GLU A 144 5.32 2.27 -10.98
N VAL A 145 4.36 2.70 -10.17
CA VAL A 145 3.90 1.93 -9.00
C VAL A 145 2.71 1.10 -9.45
N LEU A 146 2.84 -0.23 -9.45
CA LEU A 146 1.76 -1.15 -9.84
C LEU A 146 0.78 -1.42 -8.70
N GLY A 147 1.26 -1.33 -7.46
CA GLY A 147 0.45 -1.51 -6.27
C GLY A 147 1.26 -1.27 -5.01
N SER A 148 0.63 -0.65 -4.02
CA SER A 148 1.07 -0.69 -2.64
C SER A 148 0.12 -1.64 -1.90
N GLY A 149 0.63 -2.55 -1.07
CA GLY A 149 -0.21 -3.33 -0.16
C GLY A 149 -1.07 -2.37 0.66
N THR A 150 -2.35 -2.25 0.29
CA THR A 150 -3.37 -1.46 0.96
C THR A 150 -4.01 -2.27 2.07
#